data_AF-A0A6U3AMW5-F1
#
_entry.id   AF-A0A6U3AMW5-F1
#
_cell.length_a   1.000
_cell.length_b   1.000
_cell.length_c   1.000
_cell.angle_alpha   90.00
_cell.angle_beta   90.00
_cell.angle_gamma   90.00
#
_symmetry.space_group_name_H-M   'P 1'
#
loop_
_entity.id
_entity.type
_entity.pdbx_description
1 polymer ?
#
loop_
_entity_poly.entity_id
_entity_poly.type
_entity_poly.pdbx_seq_one_letter_code
_entity_poly.pdbx_strand_id
1 'polypeptide(L)'
;QQQSSHDTQDAAEKLDKFSQISKQLSAEQERLQQDLKHIQRDEELVQAERKEVEDAISEQAGEFEALRDEARERVKVVEQEMEELRQLLQAKQKEVASLRTQAAGHDEAVLKVRIKFSRQLGRVQTKEMTLEDNKQEWELEQHTVTQQKEAHEEQVEQHQKAMVERDSLLDLLHKEVEMADTFQAIVAKEVGFDALEENEKDDAKEGGDSSDEKLLNCQAAVTEAKEVLQANEASVQALENEQEALKTKLPQLEELKKASAAKRDYRAAGKASKEIKESTSRLEDLQQELSQAVEKRQAAATALAVCEQDLAQEQALAAARERETALQQMQTLANHMSRLHATQAAVCG
;
A
#
# COMPACT_ATOMS: atom_id res chain seq x y z
N GLN A 1 -40.08 -163.86 41.98
CA GLN A 1 -39.85 -163.88 40.52
C GLN A 1 -40.67 -162.79 39.80
N GLN A 2 -40.71 -161.54 40.31
CA GLN A 2 -41.51 -160.43 39.72
C GLN A 2 -40.80 -159.06 39.71
N GLN A 3 -39.47 -159.02 39.92
CA GLN A 3 -38.72 -157.76 40.04
C GLN A 3 -37.68 -157.52 38.92
N SER A 4 -37.55 -158.42 37.93
CA SER A 4 -36.57 -158.25 36.84
C SER A 4 -37.18 -157.90 35.48
N SER A 5 -38.50 -157.71 35.37
CA SER A 5 -39.15 -157.35 34.09
C SER A 5 -39.44 -155.85 33.95
N HIS A 6 -39.41 -155.08 35.05
CA HIS A 6 -39.74 -153.65 35.01
C HIS A 6 -38.53 -152.79 34.61
N ASP A 7 -37.31 -153.16 35.05
CA ASP A 7 -36.06 -152.47 34.68
C ASP A 7 -35.71 -152.63 33.19
N THR A 8 -36.10 -153.74 32.56
CA THR A 8 -35.88 -153.98 31.11
C THR A 8 -36.83 -153.21 30.20
N GLN A 9 -38.04 -152.89 30.69
CA GLN A 9 -39.05 -152.18 29.90
C GLN A 9 -38.82 -150.65 29.93
N ASP A 10 -38.39 -150.12 31.08
CA ASP A 10 -38.01 -148.71 31.25
C ASP A 10 -36.67 -148.39 30.55
N ALA A 11 -35.74 -149.36 30.47
CA ALA A 11 -34.53 -149.27 29.65
C ALA A 11 -34.83 -149.29 28.14
N ALA A 12 -35.83 -150.07 27.68
CA ALA A 12 -36.23 -150.12 26.27
C ALA A 12 -36.94 -148.84 25.81
N GLU A 13 -37.82 -148.25 26.63
CA GLU A 13 -38.43 -146.95 26.33
C GLU A 13 -37.42 -145.80 26.34
N LYS A 14 -36.45 -145.82 27.26
CA LYS A 14 -35.35 -144.84 27.27
C LYS A 14 -34.47 -144.97 26.03
N LEU A 15 -34.21 -146.19 25.56
CA LEU A 15 -33.44 -146.45 24.35
C LEU A 15 -34.19 -146.01 23.08
N ASP A 16 -35.51 -146.21 23.02
CA ASP A 16 -36.33 -145.76 21.88
C ASP A 16 -36.50 -144.23 21.86
N LYS A 17 -36.69 -143.60 23.03
CA LYS A 17 -36.63 -142.12 23.16
C LYS A 17 -35.26 -141.58 22.75
N PHE A 18 -34.17 -142.25 23.14
CA PHE A 18 -32.81 -141.88 22.73
C PHE A 18 -32.61 -142.04 21.22
N SER A 19 -33.14 -143.10 20.61
CA SER A 19 -33.14 -143.34 19.16
C SER A 19 -33.93 -142.27 18.40
N GLN A 20 -35.12 -141.90 18.88
CA GLN A 20 -35.94 -140.84 18.31
C GLN A 20 -35.28 -139.47 18.43
N ILE A 21 -34.71 -139.14 19.60
CA ILE A 21 -33.95 -137.92 19.83
C ILE A 21 -32.69 -137.90 18.96
N SER A 22 -32.00 -139.02 18.79
CA SER A 22 -30.82 -139.12 17.92
C SER A 22 -31.17 -138.94 16.44
N LYS A 23 -32.31 -139.48 15.97
CA LYS A 23 -32.82 -139.25 14.61
C LYS A 23 -33.26 -137.80 14.40
N GLN A 24 -33.94 -137.20 15.38
CA GLN A 24 -34.31 -135.78 15.34
C GLN A 24 -33.07 -134.88 15.33
N LEU A 25 -32.09 -135.13 16.19
CA LEU A 25 -30.81 -134.43 16.21
C LEU A 25 -30.06 -134.60 14.89
N SER A 26 -30.06 -135.79 14.29
CA SER A 26 -29.43 -136.01 12.98
C SER A 26 -30.13 -135.23 11.86
N ALA A 27 -31.46 -135.22 11.84
CA ALA A 27 -32.23 -134.47 10.84
C ALA A 27 -32.09 -132.95 11.03
N GLU A 28 -32.11 -132.46 12.27
CA GLU A 28 -31.80 -131.06 12.62
C GLU A 28 -30.36 -130.69 12.25
N GLN A 29 -29.38 -131.57 12.52
CA GLN A 29 -27.99 -131.36 12.13
C GLN A 29 -27.84 -131.26 10.61
N GLU A 30 -28.53 -132.12 9.85
CA GLU A 30 -28.53 -132.10 8.39
C GLU A 30 -29.22 -130.85 7.84
N ARG A 31 -30.35 -130.43 8.44
CA ARG A 31 -31.04 -129.16 8.13
C ARG A 31 -30.13 -127.97 8.40
N LEU A 32 -29.52 -127.89 9.57
CA LEU A 32 -28.60 -126.81 9.95
C LEU A 32 -27.36 -126.78 9.04
N GLN A 33 -26.86 -127.93 8.59
CA GLN A 33 -25.78 -127.99 7.60
C GLN A 33 -26.21 -127.48 6.22
N GLN A 34 -27.44 -127.76 5.79
CA GLN A 34 -27.98 -127.20 4.55
C GLN A 34 -28.20 -125.69 4.68
N ASP A 35 -28.81 -125.23 5.77
CA ASP A 35 -29.01 -123.81 6.08
C ASP A 35 -27.66 -123.07 6.12
N LEU A 36 -26.63 -123.65 6.75
CA LEU A 36 -25.28 -123.08 6.77
C LEU A 36 -24.68 -122.96 5.36
N LYS A 37 -24.87 -123.96 4.49
CA LYS A 37 -24.41 -123.89 3.09
C LYS A 37 -25.14 -122.82 2.28
N HIS A 38 -26.44 -122.63 2.53
CA HIS A 38 -27.20 -121.57 1.89
C HIS A 38 -26.72 -120.19 2.35
N ILE A 39 -26.55 -119.99 3.67
CA ILE A 39 -26.01 -118.74 4.23
C ILE A 39 -24.62 -118.45 3.69
N GLN A 40 -23.72 -119.44 3.62
CA GLN A 40 -22.38 -119.26 3.07
C GLN A 40 -22.41 -118.85 1.59
N ARG A 41 -23.27 -119.48 0.78
CA ARG A 41 -23.43 -119.09 -0.62
C ARG A 41 -23.98 -117.67 -0.75
N ASP A 42 -24.99 -117.32 0.03
CA ASP A 42 -25.59 -115.98 0.00
C ASP A 42 -24.58 -114.93 0.47
N GLU A 43 -23.74 -115.24 1.47
CA GLU A 43 -22.63 -114.39 1.90
C GLU A 43 -21.60 -114.18 0.79
N GLU A 44 -21.22 -115.23 0.06
CA GLU A 44 -20.33 -115.14 -1.11
C GLU A 44 -20.93 -114.25 -2.21
N LEU A 45 -22.23 -114.41 -2.50
CA LEU A 45 -22.93 -113.59 -3.50
C LEU A 45 -22.99 -112.12 -3.08
N VAL A 46 -23.33 -111.82 -1.82
CA VAL A 46 -23.36 -110.45 -1.29
C VAL A 46 -21.96 -109.83 -1.30
N GLN A 47 -20.91 -110.60 -0.99
CA GLN A 47 -19.53 -110.11 -1.08
C GLN A 47 -19.14 -109.80 -2.53
N ALA A 48 -19.54 -110.62 -3.48
CA ALA A 48 -19.31 -110.39 -4.90
C ALA A 48 -20.05 -109.13 -5.40
N GLU A 49 -21.35 -109.01 -5.10
CA GLU A 49 -22.16 -107.82 -5.45
C GLU A 49 -21.59 -106.55 -4.82
N ARG A 50 -21.19 -106.60 -3.53
CA ARG A 50 -20.55 -105.47 -2.87
C ARG A 50 -19.28 -105.04 -3.59
N LYS A 51 -18.46 -106.01 -4.01
CA LYS A 51 -17.24 -105.72 -4.74
C LYS A 51 -17.53 -105.10 -6.11
N GLU A 52 -18.49 -105.66 -6.86
CA GLU A 52 -18.91 -105.08 -8.16
C GLU A 52 -19.44 -103.66 -8.01
N VAL A 53 -20.22 -103.38 -6.95
CA VAL A 53 -20.72 -102.03 -6.67
C VAL A 53 -19.59 -101.08 -6.26
N GLU A 54 -18.65 -101.51 -5.42
CA GLU A 54 -17.47 -100.70 -5.05
C GLU A 54 -16.58 -100.41 -6.28
N ASP A 55 -16.37 -101.41 -7.15
CA ASP A 55 -15.64 -101.25 -8.41
C ASP A 55 -16.35 -100.26 -9.36
N ALA A 56 -17.69 -100.37 -9.52
CA ALA A 56 -18.47 -99.44 -10.33
C ALA A 56 -18.50 -98.02 -9.77
N ILE A 57 -18.58 -97.85 -8.45
CA ILE A 57 -18.45 -96.54 -7.79
C ILE A 57 -17.06 -95.96 -8.06
N SER A 58 -16.00 -96.76 -7.93
CA SER A 58 -14.63 -96.31 -8.20
C SER A 58 -14.43 -95.89 -9.64
N GLU A 59 -14.99 -96.64 -10.60
CA GLU A 59 -14.91 -96.31 -12.03
C GLU A 59 -15.66 -95.00 -12.35
N GLN A 60 -16.90 -94.87 -11.87
CA GLN A 60 -17.72 -93.67 -12.13
C GLN A 60 -17.24 -92.43 -11.36
N ALA A 61 -16.68 -92.61 -10.16
CA ALA A 61 -16.18 -91.49 -9.35
C ALA A 61 -14.78 -91.02 -9.76
N GLY A 62 -13.98 -91.87 -10.41
CA GLY A 62 -12.57 -91.59 -10.72
C GLY A 62 -12.35 -90.28 -11.48
N GLU A 63 -13.17 -90.00 -12.50
CA GLU A 63 -13.08 -88.73 -13.25
C GLU A 63 -13.39 -87.51 -12.37
N PHE A 64 -14.40 -87.61 -11.49
CA PHE A 64 -14.77 -86.53 -10.58
C PHE A 64 -13.72 -86.31 -9.48
N GLU A 65 -13.08 -87.37 -8.99
CA GLU A 65 -11.96 -87.25 -8.06
C GLU A 65 -10.76 -86.57 -8.69
N ALA A 66 -10.44 -86.91 -9.95
CA ALA A 66 -9.38 -86.25 -10.70
C ALA A 66 -9.69 -84.75 -10.90
N LEU A 67 -10.92 -84.40 -11.30
CA LEU A 67 -11.35 -83.00 -11.44
C LEU A 67 -11.32 -82.24 -10.12
N ARG A 68 -11.73 -82.88 -9.01
CA ARG A 68 -11.67 -82.31 -7.66
C ARG A 68 -10.22 -82.00 -7.28
N ASP A 69 -9.32 -82.94 -7.51
CA ASP A 69 -7.92 -82.81 -7.11
C ASP A 69 -7.20 -81.80 -8.02
N GLU A 70 -7.51 -81.74 -9.31
CA GLU A 70 -7.04 -80.67 -10.20
C GLU A 70 -7.53 -79.29 -9.75
N ALA A 71 -8.82 -79.15 -9.42
CA ALA A 71 -9.38 -77.90 -8.91
C ALA A 71 -8.71 -77.48 -7.60
N ARG A 72 -8.44 -78.42 -6.69
CA ARG A 72 -7.70 -78.17 -5.44
C ARG A 72 -6.29 -77.68 -5.69
N GLU A 73 -5.56 -78.27 -6.63
CA GLU A 73 -4.22 -77.80 -6.98
C GLU A 73 -4.27 -76.39 -7.61
N ARG A 74 -5.23 -76.11 -8.49
CA ARG A 74 -5.42 -74.75 -9.04
C ARG A 74 -5.74 -73.73 -7.95
N VAL A 75 -6.58 -74.08 -6.97
CA VAL A 75 -6.87 -73.21 -5.82
C VAL A 75 -5.59 -72.92 -5.03
N LYS A 76 -4.77 -73.94 -4.74
CA LYS A 76 -3.50 -73.73 -4.04
C LYS A 76 -2.56 -72.78 -4.78
N VAL A 77 -2.45 -72.92 -6.10
CA VAL A 77 -1.62 -72.01 -6.94
C VAL A 77 -2.15 -70.58 -6.87
N VAL A 78 -3.46 -70.38 -7.03
CA VAL A 78 -4.08 -69.04 -6.95
C VAL A 78 -3.92 -68.43 -5.55
N GLU A 79 -4.05 -69.23 -4.49
CA GLU A 79 -3.83 -68.77 -3.11
C GLU A 79 -2.37 -68.33 -2.88
N GLN A 80 -1.40 -69.04 -3.46
CA GLN A 80 0.02 -68.66 -3.42
C GLN A 80 0.25 -67.34 -4.16
N GLU A 81 -0.27 -67.19 -5.38
CA GLU A 81 -0.16 -65.95 -6.16
C GLU A 81 -0.81 -64.76 -5.44
N MET A 82 -1.97 -64.97 -4.81
CA MET A 82 -2.63 -63.94 -4.00
C MET A 82 -1.77 -63.50 -2.82
N GLU A 83 -1.07 -64.43 -2.18
CA GLU A 83 -0.18 -64.11 -1.05
C GLU A 83 1.07 -63.36 -1.51
N GLU A 84 1.68 -63.76 -2.63
CA GLU A 84 2.80 -63.04 -3.25
C GLU A 84 2.40 -61.60 -3.63
N LEU A 85 1.22 -61.42 -4.23
CA LEU A 85 0.69 -60.09 -4.57
C LEU A 85 0.43 -59.24 -3.34
N ARG A 86 -0.07 -59.83 -2.24
CA ARG A 86 -0.24 -59.12 -0.95
C ARG A 86 1.10 -58.67 -0.38
N GLN A 87 2.12 -59.52 -0.43
CA GLN A 87 3.47 -59.17 0.03
C GLN A 87 4.07 -58.04 -0.82
N LEU A 88 3.92 -58.10 -2.15
CA LEU A 88 4.37 -57.05 -3.06
C LEU A 88 3.66 -55.73 -2.78
N LEU A 89 2.34 -55.77 -2.58
CA LEU A 89 1.52 -54.60 -2.25
C LEU A 89 1.98 -53.98 -0.93
N GLN A 90 2.24 -54.79 0.10
CA GLN A 90 2.75 -54.31 1.37
C GLN A 90 4.15 -53.68 1.22
N ALA A 91 5.03 -54.28 0.43
CA ALA A 91 6.35 -53.72 0.14
C ALA A 91 6.25 -52.36 -0.55
N LYS A 92 5.36 -52.22 -1.54
CA LYS A 92 5.12 -50.94 -2.23
C LYS A 92 4.47 -49.90 -1.33
N GLN A 93 3.58 -50.27 -0.42
CA GLN A 93 3.04 -49.35 0.58
C GLN A 93 4.12 -48.82 1.51
N LYS A 94 5.07 -49.66 1.94
CA LYS A 94 6.24 -49.24 2.74
C LYS A 94 7.15 -48.28 1.95
N GLU A 95 7.38 -48.58 0.67
CA GLU A 95 8.16 -47.71 -0.22
C GLU A 95 7.49 -46.33 -0.37
N VAL A 96 6.17 -46.28 -0.59
CA VAL A 96 5.40 -45.03 -0.65
C VAL A 96 5.50 -44.25 0.66
N ALA A 97 5.39 -44.93 1.81
CA ALA A 97 5.55 -44.28 3.11
C ALA A 97 6.95 -43.67 3.28
N SER A 98 8.00 -44.39 2.88
CA SER A 98 9.38 -43.90 2.88
C SER A 98 9.60 -42.71 1.94
N LEU A 99 9.02 -42.75 0.74
CA LEU A 99 9.13 -41.63 -0.20
C LEU A 99 8.39 -40.39 0.31
N ARG A 100 7.25 -40.56 0.99
CA ARG A 100 6.51 -39.45 1.61
C ARG A 100 7.32 -38.78 2.73
N THR A 101 8.00 -39.55 3.57
CA THR A 101 8.86 -38.98 4.62
C THR A 101 10.08 -38.27 4.03
N GLN A 102 10.69 -38.81 2.97
CA GLN A 102 11.76 -38.13 2.24
C GLN A 102 11.30 -36.82 1.60
N ALA A 103 10.14 -36.83 0.92
CA ALA A 103 9.55 -35.62 0.32
C ALA A 103 9.32 -34.52 1.37
N ALA A 104 8.71 -34.87 2.51
CA ALA A 104 8.50 -33.93 3.61
C ALA A 104 9.83 -33.36 4.16
N GLY A 105 10.88 -34.18 4.26
CA GLY A 105 12.21 -33.72 4.66
C GLY A 105 12.84 -32.76 3.64
N HIS A 106 12.66 -33.00 2.34
CA HIS A 106 13.09 -32.09 1.29
C HIS A 106 12.33 -30.77 1.32
N ASP A 107 11.02 -30.79 1.53
CA ASP A 107 10.21 -29.58 1.69
C ASP A 107 10.67 -28.74 2.88
N GLU A 108 10.98 -29.37 4.01
CA GLU A 108 11.53 -28.68 5.18
C GLU A 108 12.90 -28.05 4.87
N ALA A 109 13.76 -28.74 4.11
CA ALA A 109 15.05 -28.20 3.69
C ALA A 109 14.88 -26.98 2.76
N VAL A 110 13.94 -27.04 1.82
CA VAL A 110 13.60 -25.91 0.94
C VAL A 110 13.09 -24.73 1.76
N LEU A 111 12.21 -24.97 2.74
CA LEU A 111 11.71 -23.93 3.64
C LEU A 111 12.84 -23.29 4.45
N LYS A 112 13.79 -24.07 4.98
CA LYS A 112 14.96 -23.53 5.69
C LYS A 112 15.80 -22.64 4.77
N VAL A 113 16.01 -23.03 3.52
CA VAL A 113 16.70 -22.19 2.53
C VAL A 113 15.92 -20.90 2.28
N ARG A 114 14.60 -20.96 2.05
CA ARG A 114 13.76 -19.77 1.88
C ARG A 114 13.84 -18.82 3.09
N ILE A 115 13.79 -19.36 4.30
CA ILE A 115 13.91 -18.57 5.53
C ILE A 115 15.28 -17.88 5.61
N LYS A 116 16.38 -18.56 5.25
CA LYS A 116 17.73 -17.95 5.20
C LYS A 116 17.79 -16.75 4.25
N PHE A 117 17.07 -16.82 3.13
CA PHE A 117 17.03 -15.75 2.13
C PHE A 117 15.91 -14.73 2.34
N SER A 118 14.99 -14.95 3.28
CA SER A 118 13.84 -14.05 3.55
C SER A 118 14.26 -12.60 3.80
N ARG A 119 15.31 -12.38 4.60
CA ARG A 119 15.85 -11.03 4.88
C ARG A 119 16.49 -10.40 3.64
N GLN A 120 17.10 -11.19 2.76
CA GLN A 120 17.65 -10.67 1.51
C GLN A 120 16.53 -10.27 0.55
N LEU A 121 15.51 -11.12 0.39
CA LEU A 121 14.30 -10.80 -0.38
C LEU A 121 13.60 -9.54 0.15
N GLY A 122 13.42 -9.42 1.46
CA GLY A 122 12.83 -8.21 2.06
C GLY A 122 13.64 -6.94 1.76
N ARG A 123 14.98 -7.03 1.79
CA ARG A 123 15.85 -5.91 1.41
C ARG A 123 15.73 -5.54 -0.07
N VAL A 124 15.64 -6.52 -0.96
CA VAL A 124 15.43 -6.30 -2.39
C VAL A 124 14.08 -5.64 -2.62
N GLN A 125 13.02 -6.16 -2.02
CA GLN A 125 11.68 -5.60 -2.12
C GLN A 125 11.59 -4.17 -1.59
N THR A 126 12.27 -3.85 -0.48
CA THR A 126 12.34 -2.46 0.02
C THR A 126 13.09 -1.57 -0.96
N LYS A 127 14.20 -2.05 -1.54
CA LYS A 127 14.95 -1.30 -2.56
C LYS A 127 14.13 -1.04 -3.82
N GLU A 128 13.38 -2.03 -4.30
CA GLU A 128 12.47 -1.89 -5.43
C GLU A 128 11.43 -0.80 -5.16
N MET A 129 10.80 -0.82 -3.98
CA MET A 129 9.84 0.20 -3.59
C MET A 129 10.48 1.60 -3.53
N THR A 130 11.66 1.75 -2.91
CA THR A 130 12.35 3.05 -2.86
C THR A 130 12.78 3.55 -4.24
N LEU A 131 13.14 2.64 -5.16
CA LEU A 131 13.51 3.04 -6.52
C LEU A 131 12.30 3.52 -7.32
N GLU A 132 11.15 2.89 -7.11
CA GLU A 132 9.88 3.32 -7.72
C GLU A 132 9.47 4.71 -7.19
N ASP A 133 9.52 4.92 -5.87
CA ASP A 133 9.23 6.23 -5.25
C ASP A 133 10.17 7.31 -5.79
N ASN A 134 11.49 7.06 -5.80
CA ASN A 134 12.48 8.00 -6.34
C ASN A 134 12.26 8.29 -7.83
N LYS A 135 11.81 7.30 -8.62
CA LYS A 135 11.51 7.47 -10.04
C LYS A 135 10.33 8.41 -10.23
N GLN A 136 9.28 8.25 -9.43
CA GLN A 136 8.10 9.13 -9.46
C GLN A 136 8.46 10.55 -9.03
N GLU A 137 9.26 10.73 -7.98
CA GLU A 137 9.76 12.05 -7.56
C GLU A 137 10.56 12.71 -8.69
N TRP A 138 11.47 11.99 -9.32
CA TRP A 138 12.27 12.50 -10.44
C TRP A 138 11.41 12.89 -11.64
N GLU A 139 10.39 12.09 -12.00
CA GLU A 139 9.46 12.42 -13.08
C GLU A 139 8.67 13.71 -12.80
N LEU A 140 8.23 13.91 -11.56
CA LEU A 140 7.53 15.13 -11.13
C LEU A 140 8.45 16.36 -11.14
N GLU A 141 9.67 16.22 -10.64
CA GLU A 141 10.67 17.28 -10.67
C GLU A 141 11.04 17.65 -12.12
N GLN A 142 11.27 16.65 -12.98
CA GLN A 142 11.55 16.87 -14.39
C GLN A 142 10.41 17.63 -15.07
N HIS A 143 9.16 17.26 -14.80
CA HIS A 143 8.00 17.95 -15.34
C HIS A 143 7.95 19.42 -14.87
N THR A 144 8.17 19.64 -13.57
CA THR A 144 8.17 20.98 -12.96
C THR A 144 9.26 21.87 -13.56
N VAL A 145 10.49 21.35 -13.69
CA VAL A 145 11.61 22.07 -14.30
C VAL A 145 11.34 22.40 -15.77
N THR A 146 10.68 21.48 -16.50
CA THR A 146 10.31 21.72 -17.91
C THR A 146 9.30 22.85 -18.01
N GLN A 147 8.26 22.85 -17.18
CA GLN A 147 7.28 23.95 -17.12
C GLN A 147 7.93 25.29 -16.75
N GLN A 148 8.84 25.30 -15.78
CA GLN A 148 9.56 26.51 -15.39
C GLN A 148 10.45 27.06 -16.51
N LYS A 149 11.09 26.18 -17.29
CA LYS A 149 11.86 26.58 -18.47
C LYS A 149 10.98 27.20 -19.53
N GLU A 150 9.87 26.56 -19.87
CA GLU A 150 8.91 27.07 -20.85
C GLU A 150 8.36 28.45 -20.42
N ALA A 151 7.97 28.60 -19.15
CA ALA A 151 7.50 29.87 -18.61
C ALA A 151 8.58 30.97 -18.63
N HIS A 152 9.83 30.63 -18.31
CA HIS A 152 10.94 31.58 -18.37
C HIS A 152 11.27 31.98 -19.82
N GLU A 153 11.27 31.03 -20.76
CA GLU A 153 11.45 31.31 -22.19
C GLU A 153 10.36 32.27 -22.70
N GLU A 154 9.10 32.07 -22.29
CA GLU A 154 8.01 32.99 -22.62
C GLU A 154 8.25 34.39 -22.04
N GLN A 155 8.67 34.50 -20.77
CA GLN A 155 9.00 35.80 -20.15
C GLN A 155 10.14 36.51 -20.86
N VAL A 156 11.20 35.78 -21.25
CA VAL A 156 12.32 36.34 -22.00
C VAL A 156 11.85 36.85 -23.36
N GLU A 157 11.00 36.10 -24.07
CA GLU A 157 10.45 36.53 -25.35
C GLU A 157 9.58 37.79 -25.20
N GLN A 158 8.72 37.85 -24.17
CA GLN A 158 7.91 39.03 -23.87
C GLN A 158 8.78 40.25 -23.52
N HIS A 159 9.82 40.06 -22.70
CA HIS A 159 10.75 41.14 -22.34
C HIS A 159 11.54 41.63 -23.55
N GLN A 160 11.99 40.72 -24.42
CA GLN A 160 12.68 41.08 -25.66
C GLN A 160 11.78 41.91 -26.58
N LYS A 161 10.50 41.54 -26.73
CA LYS A 161 9.52 42.34 -27.50
C LYS A 161 9.33 43.72 -26.89
N ALA A 162 9.13 43.80 -25.57
CA ALA A 162 8.96 45.07 -24.86
C ALA A 162 10.18 45.99 -24.98
N MET A 163 11.40 45.44 -24.94
CA MET A 163 12.63 46.21 -25.14
C MET A 163 12.69 46.83 -26.54
N VAL A 164 12.37 46.05 -27.59
CA VAL A 164 12.34 46.56 -28.97
C VAL A 164 11.28 47.65 -29.14
N GLU A 165 10.09 47.47 -28.56
CA GLU A 165 9.02 48.47 -28.58
C GLU A 165 9.46 49.76 -27.87
N ARG A 166 10.09 49.64 -26.70
CA ARG A 166 10.62 50.79 -25.95
C ARG A 166 11.70 51.53 -26.73
N ASP A 167 12.65 50.81 -27.33
CA ASP A 167 13.72 51.42 -28.11
C ASP A 167 13.12 52.16 -29.33
N SER A 168 12.10 51.60 -29.99
CA SER A 168 11.35 52.29 -31.04
C SER A 168 10.64 53.55 -30.55
N LEU A 169 10.11 53.57 -29.33
CA LEU A 169 9.48 54.76 -28.73
C LEU A 169 10.52 55.83 -28.39
N LEU A 170 11.68 55.44 -27.88
CA LEU A 170 12.79 56.35 -27.60
C LEU A 170 13.29 57.01 -28.89
N ASP A 171 13.39 56.26 -29.99
CA ASP A 171 13.75 56.81 -31.30
C ASP A 171 12.73 57.83 -31.81
N LEU A 172 11.43 57.61 -31.55
CA LEU A 172 10.38 58.58 -31.90
C LEU A 172 10.47 59.83 -31.03
N LEU A 173 10.64 59.67 -29.73
CA LEU A 173 10.74 60.76 -28.78
C LEU A 173 11.99 61.61 -29.02
N HIS A 174 13.11 60.98 -29.41
CA HIS A 174 14.32 61.70 -29.81
C HIS A 174 14.07 62.59 -31.03
N LYS A 175 13.37 62.07 -32.05
CA LYS A 175 12.96 62.87 -33.22
C LYS A 175 12.01 64.00 -32.84
N GLU A 176 11.10 63.78 -31.89
CA GLU A 176 10.20 64.83 -31.39
C GLU A 176 10.96 65.93 -30.64
N VAL A 177 11.96 65.57 -29.83
CA VAL A 177 12.85 66.52 -29.16
C VAL A 177 13.67 67.30 -30.18
N GLU A 178 14.27 66.63 -31.17
CA GLU A 178 15.00 67.32 -32.26
C GLU A 178 14.08 68.31 -32.99
N MET A 179 12.83 67.92 -33.29
CA MET A 179 11.85 68.83 -33.88
C MET A 179 11.51 69.99 -32.95
N ALA A 180 11.28 69.75 -31.66
CA ALA A 180 11.02 70.79 -30.67
C ALA A 180 12.19 71.77 -30.55
N ASP A 181 13.43 71.29 -30.55
CA ASP A 181 14.64 72.12 -30.56
C ASP A 181 14.72 72.98 -31.83
N THR A 182 14.38 72.42 -33.01
CA THR A 182 14.31 73.23 -34.24
C THR A 182 13.22 74.29 -34.17
N PHE A 183 12.04 73.97 -33.60
CA PHE A 183 10.97 74.95 -33.38
C PHE A 183 11.41 76.02 -32.37
N GLN A 184 12.05 75.64 -31.27
CA GLN A 184 12.58 76.56 -30.28
C GLN A 184 13.60 77.50 -30.91
N ALA A 185 14.53 76.99 -31.72
CA ALA A 185 15.50 77.81 -32.43
C ALA A 185 14.83 78.81 -33.41
N ILE A 186 13.77 78.39 -34.11
CA ILE A 186 12.98 79.27 -34.98
C ILE A 186 12.24 80.34 -34.15
N VAL A 187 11.59 79.94 -33.06
CA VAL A 187 10.84 80.85 -32.16
C VAL A 187 11.79 81.84 -31.47
N ALA A 188 12.93 81.39 -30.96
CA ALA A 188 13.94 82.27 -30.35
C ALA A 188 14.42 83.33 -31.36
N LYS A 189 14.63 82.91 -32.62
CA LYS A 189 15.02 83.80 -33.72
C LYS A 189 13.94 84.79 -34.16
N GLU A 190 12.67 84.36 -34.21
CA GLU A 190 11.55 85.19 -34.70
C GLU A 190 10.88 86.04 -33.60
N VAL A 191 10.89 85.58 -32.35
CA VAL A 191 10.19 86.21 -31.21
C VAL A 191 11.16 86.98 -30.29
N GLY A 192 12.48 86.80 -30.43
CA GLY A 192 13.49 87.66 -29.78
C GLY A 192 13.54 87.55 -28.26
N PHE A 193 13.45 86.33 -27.71
CA PHE A 193 13.46 86.07 -26.26
C PHE A 193 14.85 85.86 -25.63
N ASP A 194 15.93 85.87 -26.42
CA ASP A 194 17.32 85.69 -25.92
C ASP A 194 17.82 86.81 -25.00
N ALA A 195 17.03 87.86 -24.74
CA ALA A 195 17.43 89.01 -23.92
C ALA A 195 16.87 89.03 -22.49
N LEU A 196 16.15 88.00 -22.04
CA LEU A 196 15.47 88.02 -20.72
C LEU A 196 15.93 86.96 -19.71
N GLU A 197 16.79 86.01 -20.07
CA GLU A 197 17.20 84.92 -19.15
C GLU A 197 18.51 85.16 -18.37
N GLU A 198 19.23 86.26 -18.59
CA GLU A 198 20.54 86.49 -17.93
C GLU A 198 20.47 87.08 -16.50
N ASN A 199 19.30 87.40 -15.94
CA ASN A 199 19.19 88.14 -14.67
C ASN A 199 18.65 87.37 -13.45
N GLU A 200 18.49 86.04 -13.49
CA GLU A 200 17.99 85.27 -12.33
C GLU A 200 18.89 84.10 -11.89
N LYS A 201 20.20 84.16 -12.15
CA LYS A 201 21.12 83.03 -11.85
C LYS A 201 22.07 83.17 -10.66
N ASP A 202 22.06 84.28 -9.91
CA ASP A 202 23.15 84.54 -8.95
C ASP A 202 22.81 84.69 -7.45
N ASP A 203 21.60 84.34 -6.97
CA ASP A 203 21.29 84.47 -5.53
C ASP A 203 20.41 83.37 -4.89
N ALA A 204 20.50 82.11 -5.37
CA ALA A 204 19.67 81.02 -4.82
C ALA A 204 20.36 79.65 -4.72
N LYS A 205 21.64 79.58 -4.33
CA LYS A 205 22.39 78.29 -4.30
C LYS A 205 22.93 77.79 -2.97
N GLU A 206 22.57 78.35 -1.81
CA GLU A 206 23.02 77.77 -0.52
C GLU A 206 21.93 77.59 0.56
N GLY A 207 20.64 77.73 0.24
CA GLY A 207 19.56 77.62 1.24
C GLY A 207 18.40 76.66 0.95
N GLY A 208 18.25 76.18 -0.29
CA GLY A 208 17.05 75.47 -0.75
C GLY A 208 17.03 73.95 -0.54
N ASP A 209 18.19 73.29 -0.53
CA ASP A 209 18.25 71.82 -0.67
C ASP A 209 17.97 71.02 0.61
N SER A 210 18.07 71.62 1.81
CA SER A 210 18.04 70.81 3.06
C SER A 210 16.63 70.41 3.55
N SER A 211 15.57 71.03 3.02
CA SER A 211 14.19 70.77 3.46
C SER A 211 13.53 69.70 2.61
N ASP A 212 13.71 69.79 1.30
CA ASP A 212 13.10 68.84 0.36
C ASP A 212 13.75 67.47 0.47
N GLU A 213 15.08 67.41 0.69
CA GLU A 213 15.80 66.17 0.95
C GLU A 213 15.28 65.46 2.22
N LYS A 214 14.99 66.21 3.29
CA LYS A 214 14.43 65.65 4.54
C LYS A 214 13.01 65.14 4.34
N LEU A 215 12.18 65.88 3.61
CA LEU A 215 10.81 65.47 3.31
C LEU A 215 10.78 64.19 2.45
N LEU A 216 11.69 64.10 1.47
CA LEU A 216 11.84 62.93 0.61
C LEU A 216 12.38 61.71 1.40
N ASN A 217 13.31 61.93 2.33
CA ASN A 217 13.79 60.88 3.24
C ASN A 217 12.69 60.39 4.20
N CYS A 218 11.87 61.28 4.75
CA CYS A 218 10.71 60.90 5.57
C CYS A 218 9.65 60.14 4.77
N GLN A 219 9.41 60.53 3.50
CA GLN A 219 8.51 59.79 2.61
C GLN A 219 9.03 58.38 2.32
N ALA A 220 10.34 58.25 2.01
CA ALA A 220 10.98 56.98 1.79
C ALA A 220 10.91 56.07 3.04
N ALA A 221 11.15 56.63 4.23
CA ALA A 221 11.04 55.90 5.49
C ALA A 221 9.61 55.41 5.76
N VAL A 222 8.58 56.20 5.42
CA VAL A 222 7.16 55.77 5.52
C VAL A 222 6.86 54.64 4.53
N THR A 223 7.38 54.70 3.29
CA THR A 223 7.17 53.61 2.32
C THR A 223 7.84 52.31 2.77
N GLU A 224 9.08 52.38 3.27
CA GLU A 224 9.81 51.21 3.79
C GLU A 224 9.09 50.63 5.02
N ALA A 225 8.65 51.47 5.96
CA ALA A 225 7.90 51.02 7.13
C ALA A 225 6.56 50.36 6.76
N LYS A 226 5.88 50.82 5.69
CA LYS A 226 4.67 50.19 5.15
C LYS A 226 4.94 48.82 4.56
N GLU A 227 6.01 48.68 3.78
CA GLU A 227 6.41 47.38 3.21
C GLU A 227 6.76 46.38 4.31
N VAL A 228 7.48 46.81 5.35
CA VAL A 228 7.82 45.98 6.52
C VAL A 228 6.56 45.58 7.29
N LEU A 229 5.60 46.49 7.49
CA LEU A 229 4.32 46.15 8.13
C LEU A 229 3.55 45.13 7.30
N GLN A 230 3.45 45.34 5.98
CA GLN A 230 2.74 44.45 5.07
C GLN A 230 3.37 43.05 5.03
N ALA A 231 4.71 42.96 5.04
CA ALA A 231 5.42 41.68 5.11
C ALA A 231 5.13 40.92 6.42
N ASN A 232 5.10 41.64 7.55
CA ASN A 232 4.76 41.04 8.84
C ASN A 232 3.28 40.64 8.94
N GLU A 233 2.36 41.41 8.36
CA GLU A 233 0.94 41.06 8.25
C GLU A 233 0.73 39.79 7.42
N ALA A 234 1.39 39.69 6.26
CA ALA A 234 1.35 38.49 5.44
C ALA A 234 1.91 37.26 6.18
N SER A 235 2.99 37.44 6.95
CA SER A 235 3.56 36.37 7.80
C SER A 235 2.59 35.92 8.89
N VAL A 236 1.91 36.85 9.57
CA VAL A 236 0.88 36.50 10.58
C VAL A 236 -0.27 35.75 9.93
N GLN A 237 -0.78 36.24 8.79
CA GLN A 237 -1.88 35.61 8.08
C GLN A 237 -1.53 34.20 7.58
N ALA A 238 -0.30 33.98 7.11
CA ALA A 238 0.17 32.65 6.70
C ALA A 238 0.17 31.67 7.89
N LEU A 239 0.65 32.10 9.06
CA LEU A 239 0.67 31.29 10.28
C LEU A 239 -0.75 31.02 10.82
N GLU A 240 -1.66 32.00 10.75
CA GLU A 240 -3.07 31.81 11.11
C GLU A 240 -3.75 30.78 10.21
N ASN A 241 -3.52 30.85 8.89
CA ASN A 241 -4.05 29.88 7.93
C ASN A 241 -3.52 28.46 8.20
N GLU A 242 -2.22 28.30 8.48
CA GLU A 242 -1.64 27.00 8.84
C GLU A 242 -2.25 26.46 10.15
N GLN A 243 -2.46 27.34 11.13
CA GLN A 243 -3.09 26.98 12.40
C GLN A 243 -4.54 26.52 12.21
N GLU A 244 -5.34 27.21 11.39
CA GLU A 244 -6.71 26.82 11.06
C GLU A 244 -6.76 25.50 10.28
N ALA A 245 -5.85 25.29 9.33
CA ALA A 245 -5.74 24.04 8.59
C ALA A 245 -5.44 22.85 9.51
N LEU A 246 -4.56 23.01 10.50
CA LEU A 246 -4.29 21.96 11.48
C LEU A 246 -5.45 21.75 12.46
N LYS A 247 -6.11 22.83 12.90
CA LYS A 247 -7.32 22.75 13.75
C LYS A 247 -8.47 22.02 13.07
N THR A 248 -8.62 22.13 11.75
CA THR A 248 -9.64 21.40 10.99
C THR A 248 -9.23 19.96 10.69
N LYS A 249 -7.94 19.69 10.46
CA LYS A 249 -7.41 18.34 10.19
C LYS A 249 -7.40 17.43 11.41
N LEU A 250 -7.12 17.95 12.61
CA LEU A 250 -7.04 17.15 13.85
C LEU A 250 -8.32 16.35 14.16
N PRO A 251 -9.53 16.95 14.14
CA PRO A 251 -10.78 16.22 14.31
C PRO A 251 -10.95 15.08 13.30
N GLN A 252 -10.57 15.29 12.04
CA GLN A 252 -10.66 14.27 10.99
C GLN A 252 -9.72 13.09 11.27
N LEU A 253 -8.49 13.36 11.72
CA LEU A 253 -7.54 12.32 12.12
C LEU A 253 -8.01 11.55 13.36
N GLU A 254 -8.68 12.21 14.31
CA GLU A 254 -9.29 11.55 15.46
C GLU A 254 -10.44 10.62 15.05
N GLU A 255 -11.30 11.06 14.13
CA GLU A 255 -12.36 10.25 13.56
C GLU A 255 -11.80 9.05 12.78
N LEU A 256 -10.78 9.26 11.94
CA LEU A 256 -10.07 8.21 11.22
C LEU A 256 -9.44 7.18 12.16
N LYS A 257 -8.83 7.63 13.26
CA LYS A 257 -8.28 6.76 14.30
C LYS A 257 -9.38 5.93 14.96
N LYS A 258 -10.50 6.56 15.35
CA LYS A 258 -11.66 5.88 15.97
C LYS A 258 -12.27 4.86 15.01
N ALA A 259 -12.49 5.23 13.75
CA ALA A 259 -13.04 4.37 12.71
C ALA A 259 -12.12 3.18 12.39
N SER A 260 -10.80 3.40 12.29
CA SER A 260 -9.82 2.34 12.05
C SER A 260 -9.71 1.37 13.23
N ALA A 261 -9.75 1.89 14.46
CA ALA A 261 -9.78 1.07 15.67
C ALA A 261 -11.07 0.21 15.74
N ALA A 262 -12.24 0.77 15.39
CA ALA A 262 -13.49 0.04 15.31
C ALA A 262 -13.46 -1.09 14.27
N LYS A 263 -12.76 -0.87 13.14
CA LYS A 263 -12.51 -1.88 12.10
C LYS A 263 -11.39 -2.88 12.45
N ARG A 264 -10.80 -2.78 13.64
CA ARG A 264 -9.63 -3.58 14.09
C ARG A 264 -8.40 -3.44 13.19
N ASP A 265 -8.29 -2.33 12.44
CA ASP A 265 -7.08 -1.97 11.70
C ASP A 265 -6.15 -1.15 12.60
N TYR A 266 -5.38 -1.86 13.43
CA TYR A 266 -4.44 -1.24 14.38
C TYR A 266 -3.27 -0.54 13.68
N ARG A 267 -2.96 -0.90 12.43
CA ARG A 267 -1.87 -0.26 11.68
C ARG A 267 -2.30 1.12 11.19
N ALA A 268 -3.50 1.23 10.63
CA ALA A 268 -4.07 2.52 10.24
C ALA A 268 -4.33 3.42 11.47
N ALA A 269 -4.86 2.86 12.56
CA ALA A 269 -5.06 3.61 13.81
C ALA A 269 -3.72 4.08 14.43
N GLY A 270 -2.66 3.30 14.29
CA GLY A 270 -1.31 3.65 14.71
C GLY A 270 -0.73 4.82 13.90
N LYS A 271 -0.89 4.81 12.57
CA LYS A 271 -0.50 5.92 11.69
C LYS A 271 -1.25 7.21 12.04
N ALA A 272 -2.58 7.15 12.13
CA ALA A 272 -3.39 8.30 12.53
C ALA A 272 -3.00 8.84 13.91
N SER A 273 -2.66 7.97 14.88
CA SER A 273 -2.17 8.41 16.20
C SER A 273 -0.81 9.12 16.16
N LYS A 274 0.08 8.73 15.25
CA LYS A 274 1.37 9.40 15.06
C LYS A 274 1.16 10.79 14.45
N GLU A 275 0.34 10.87 13.40
CA GLU A 275 0.01 12.13 12.72
C GLU A 275 -0.74 13.11 13.65
N ILE A 276 -1.60 12.62 14.54
CA ILE A 276 -2.23 13.47 15.58
C ILE A 276 -1.15 14.08 16.47
N LYS A 277 -0.22 13.27 16.99
CA LYS A 277 0.86 13.79 17.87
C LYS A 277 1.74 14.81 17.16
N GLU A 278 2.11 14.55 15.91
CA GLU A 278 2.90 15.48 15.09
C GLU A 278 2.13 16.77 14.82
N SER A 279 0.85 16.69 14.48
CA SER A 279 -0.01 17.87 14.24
C SER A 279 -0.25 18.69 15.51
N THR A 280 -0.38 18.04 16.67
CA THR A 280 -0.49 18.72 17.97
C THR A 280 0.82 19.42 18.33
N SER A 281 1.97 18.77 18.14
CA SER A 281 3.29 19.39 18.36
C SER A 281 3.48 20.61 17.46
N ARG A 282 3.15 20.49 16.16
CA ARG A 282 3.25 21.62 15.24
C ARG A 282 2.31 22.76 15.61
N LEU A 283 1.13 22.48 16.16
CA LEU A 283 0.23 23.53 16.65
C LEU A 283 0.80 24.30 17.85
N GLU A 284 1.51 23.62 18.75
CA GLU A 284 2.20 24.27 19.87
C GLU A 284 3.34 25.16 19.35
N ASP A 285 4.14 24.67 18.41
CA ASP A 285 5.20 25.46 17.76
C ASP A 285 4.62 26.68 17.02
N LEU A 286 3.53 26.49 16.26
CA LEU A 286 2.84 27.57 15.56
C LEU A 286 2.25 28.62 16.50
N GLN A 287 1.75 28.22 17.69
CA GLN A 287 1.29 29.18 18.69
C GLN A 287 2.44 30.08 19.18
N GLN A 288 3.64 29.52 19.32
CA GLN A 288 4.83 30.28 19.69
C GLN A 288 5.36 31.15 18.54
N GLU A 289 5.34 30.65 17.30
CA GLU A 289 5.70 31.43 16.11
C GLU A 289 4.72 32.59 15.88
N LEU A 290 3.41 32.35 16.06
CA LEU A 290 2.36 33.35 15.89
C LEU A 290 2.48 34.46 16.94
N SER A 291 2.76 34.14 18.21
CA SER A 291 2.93 35.17 19.24
C SER A 291 4.11 36.09 18.91
N GLN A 292 5.24 35.54 18.47
CA GLN A 292 6.40 36.31 18.03
C GLN A 292 6.11 37.15 16.77
N ALA A 293 5.37 36.60 15.80
CA ALA A 293 4.99 37.31 14.59
C ALA A 293 4.03 38.48 14.88
N VAL A 294 3.08 38.30 15.80
CA VAL A 294 2.17 39.36 16.25
C VAL A 294 2.93 40.47 16.98
N GLU A 295 3.91 40.14 17.84
CA GLU A 295 4.80 41.12 18.48
C GLU A 295 5.59 41.93 17.43
N LYS A 296 6.17 41.26 16.43
CA LYS A 296 6.88 41.93 15.33
C LYS A 296 5.96 42.84 14.51
N ARG A 297 4.74 42.39 14.21
CA ARG A 297 3.73 43.22 13.53
C ARG A 297 3.37 44.46 14.36
N GLN A 298 3.19 44.32 15.67
CA GLN A 298 2.91 45.45 16.56
C GLN A 298 4.08 46.44 16.59
N ALA A 299 5.32 45.94 16.67
CA ALA A 299 6.51 46.78 16.60
C ALA A 299 6.61 47.54 15.26
N ALA A 300 6.35 46.87 14.13
CA ALA A 300 6.32 47.49 12.81
C ALA A 300 5.20 48.55 12.68
N ALA A 301 4.02 48.29 13.23
CA ALA A 301 2.91 49.25 13.26
C ALA A 301 3.24 50.49 14.10
N THR A 302 3.91 50.30 15.25
CA THR A 302 4.38 51.45 16.05
C THR A 302 5.47 52.24 15.34
N ALA A 303 6.39 51.58 14.63
CA ALA A 303 7.42 52.25 13.85
C ALA A 303 6.81 53.08 12.70
N LEU A 304 5.83 52.53 11.98
CA LEU A 304 5.09 53.26 10.95
C LEU A 304 4.41 54.52 11.52
N ALA A 305 3.75 54.41 12.68
CA ALA A 305 3.10 55.54 13.32
C ALA A 305 4.09 56.68 13.66
N VAL A 306 5.32 56.34 14.08
CA VAL A 306 6.38 57.33 14.31
C VAL A 306 6.82 57.97 12.98
N CYS A 307 7.08 57.18 11.94
CA CYS A 307 7.48 57.72 10.64
C CYS A 307 6.40 58.62 10.01
N GLU A 308 5.12 58.28 10.16
CA GLU A 308 4.00 59.09 9.69
C GLU A 308 3.87 60.40 10.49
N GLN A 309 4.14 60.36 11.79
CA GLN A 309 4.19 61.55 12.63
C GLN A 309 5.36 62.47 12.25
N ASP A 310 6.54 61.92 11.95
CA ASP A 310 7.71 62.68 11.52
C ASP A 310 7.48 63.32 10.14
N LEU A 311 6.89 62.58 9.20
CA LEU A 311 6.49 63.11 7.90
C LEU A 311 5.50 64.27 8.04
N ALA A 312 4.50 64.15 8.92
CA ALA A 312 3.53 65.22 9.15
C ALA A 312 4.18 66.49 9.75
N GLN A 313 5.17 66.33 10.63
CA GLN A 313 5.94 67.45 11.18
C GLN A 313 6.79 68.14 10.11
N GLU A 314 7.52 67.37 9.29
CA GLU A 314 8.35 67.94 8.21
C GLU A 314 7.50 68.58 7.10
N GLN A 315 6.33 68.01 6.77
CA GLN A 315 5.37 68.65 5.86
C GLN A 315 4.86 69.99 6.39
N ALA A 316 4.57 70.08 7.69
CA ALA A 316 4.15 71.34 8.31
C ALA A 316 5.27 72.39 8.31
N LEU A 317 6.52 71.96 8.53
CA LEU A 317 7.70 72.83 8.46
C LEU A 317 7.99 73.30 7.03
N ALA A 318 7.89 72.41 6.04
CA ALA A 318 8.04 72.74 4.62
C ALA A 318 6.98 73.76 4.18
N ALA A 319 5.70 73.53 4.52
CA ALA A 319 4.62 74.46 4.20
C ALA A 319 4.78 75.83 4.92
N ALA A 320 5.32 75.86 6.13
CA ALA A 320 5.62 77.11 6.84
C ALA A 320 6.75 77.90 6.15
N ARG A 321 7.80 77.20 5.68
CA ARG A 321 8.92 77.79 4.93
C ARG A 321 8.47 78.31 3.56
N GLU A 322 7.69 77.54 2.82
CA GLU A 322 7.09 77.98 1.55
C GLU A 322 6.22 79.23 1.72
N ARG A 323 5.46 79.30 2.82
CA ARG A 323 4.64 80.48 3.13
C ARG A 323 5.52 81.70 3.45
N GLU A 324 6.63 81.51 4.15
CA GLU A 324 7.56 82.59 4.47
C GLU A 324 8.29 83.11 3.22
N THR A 325 8.79 82.22 2.36
CA THR A 325 9.41 82.59 1.07
C THR A 325 8.40 83.28 0.16
N ALA A 326 7.16 82.79 0.06
CA ALA A 326 6.10 83.44 -0.70
C ALA A 326 5.79 84.86 -0.17
N LEU A 327 5.75 85.05 1.15
CA LEU A 327 5.57 86.38 1.75
C LEU A 327 6.73 87.33 1.44
N GLN A 328 7.97 86.86 1.49
CA GLN A 328 9.15 87.65 1.12
C GLN A 328 9.14 88.04 -0.36
N GLN A 329 8.75 87.13 -1.25
CA GLN A 329 8.57 87.41 -2.67
C GLN A 329 7.46 88.44 -2.90
N MET A 330 6.32 88.32 -2.21
CA MET A 330 5.23 89.29 -2.29
C MET A 330 5.63 90.67 -1.75
N GLN A 331 6.42 90.74 -0.67
CA GLN A 331 6.96 92.01 -0.16
C GLN A 331 7.94 92.64 -1.15
N THR A 332 8.80 91.83 -1.78
CA THR A 332 9.73 92.29 -2.82
C THR A 332 8.95 92.86 -4.02
N LEU A 333 7.92 92.14 -4.48
CA LEU A 333 7.00 92.61 -5.52
C LEU A 333 6.27 93.91 -5.12
N ALA A 334 5.78 94.02 -3.89
CA ALA A 334 5.12 95.23 -3.40
C ALA A 334 6.09 96.43 -3.34
N ASN A 335 7.34 96.22 -2.95
CA ASN A 335 8.39 97.24 -2.97
C ASN A 335 8.73 97.64 -4.41
N HIS A 336 8.77 96.68 -5.34
CA HIS A 336 8.97 96.95 -6.77
C HIS A 336 7.81 97.77 -7.33
N MET A 337 6.56 97.41 -7.04
CA MET A 337 5.36 98.17 -7.43
C MET A 337 5.37 99.59 -6.85
N SER A 338 5.81 99.75 -5.59
CA SER A 338 5.93 101.06 -4.95
C SER A 338 7.01 101.93 -5.60
N ARG A 339 8.17 101.35 -5.97
CA ARG A 339 9.19 102.04 -6.78
C ARG A 339 8.63 102.41 -8.15
N LEU A 340 7.89 101.52 -8.79
CA LEU A 340 7.27 101.73 -10.11
C LEU A 340 6.27 102.89 -10.08
N HIS A 341 5.40 102.94 -9.06
CA HIS A 341 4.48 104.05 -8.84
C HIS A 341 5.20 105.36 -8.51
N ALA A 342 6.30 105.32 -7.74
CA ALA A 342 7.11 106.51 -7.47
C ALA A 342 7.80 107.03 -8.74
N THR A 343 8.32 106.14 -9.59
CA THR A 343 8.87 106.52 -10.90
C THR A 343 7.79 107.00 -11.86
N GLN A 344 6.58 106.42 -11.83
CA GLN A 344 5.44 106.87 -12.62
C GLN A 344 5.02 108.29 -12.23
N ALA A 345 4.91 108.59 -10.93
CA ALA A 345 4.61 109.94 -10.43
C ALA A 345 5.71 110.96 -10.80
N ALA A 346 6.98 110.55 -10.81
CA ALA A 346 8.09 111.41 -11.20
C ALA A 346 8.17 111.70 -12.70
N VAL A 347 7.63 110.82 -13.56
CA VAL A 347 7.73 110.92 -15.03
C VAL A 347 6.44 111.44 -15.69
N CYS A 348 5.27 111.12 -15.13
CA CYS A 348 3.97 111.37 -15.78
C CYS A 348 3.06 112.39 -15.07
N GLY A 349 3.42 112.89 -13.88
CA GLY A 349 2.59 113.81 -13.09
C GLY A 349 1.70 113.11 -12.08
#